data_AF-A0A7G2LSW2-F1
#
_entry.id   AF-A0A7G2LSW2-F1
#
_cell.length_a   1.000
_cell.length_b   1.000
_cell.length_c   1.000
_cell.angle_alpha   90.00
_cell.angle_beta   90.00
_cell.angle_gamma   90.00
#
_symmetry.space_group_name_H-M   'P 1'
#
loop_
_entity.id
_entity.type
_entity.pdbx_description
1 polymer ?
#
loop_
_entity_poly.entity_id
_entity_poly.type
_entity_poly.pdbx_seq_one_letter_code
_entity_poly.pdbx_strand_id
1 'polypeptide(L)'
;EAGGLSGAPLFERSTRVLARLAGLTDIPLIGVGGVSDAETAYAKICAGASALQLYTALVFGGLGLVREITSRLETLLTRDGFATVADAVGSKREDWL
;
A
#
# COMPACT_ATOMS: atom_id res chain seq x y z
N GLU A 1 -1.41 -22.23 14.69
CA GLU A 1 -2.19 -21.60 15.77
C GLU A 1 -3.50 -21.00 15.28
N ALA A 2 -4.52 -21.07 16.14
CA ALA A 2 -5.74 -20.26 15.97
C ALA A 2 -5.42 -18.79 16.28
N GLY A 3 -5.81 -17.86 15.41
CA GLY A 3 -5.54 -16.43 15.57
C GLY A 3 -5.65 -15.65 14.26
N GLY A 4 -5.31 -14.35 14.32
CA GLY A 4 -5.25 -13.50 13.14
C GLY A 4 -3.93 -13.67 12.38
N LEU A 5 -4.02 -13.83 11.05
CA LEU A 5 -2.86 -13.81 10.16
C LEU A 5 -2.44 -12.35 9.89
N SER A 6 -1.14 -12.10 9.73
CA SER A 6 -0.59 -10.77 9.44
C SER A 6 0.54 -10.84 8.41
N GLY A 7 1.04 -9.68 7.98
CA GLY A 7 2.22 -9.60 7.10
C GLY A 7 1.93 -9.92 5.63
N ALA A 8 2.98 -10.31 4.91
CA ALA A 8 2.96 -10.54 3.46
C ALA A 8 1.79 -11.42 2.96
N PRO A 9 1.36 -12.49 3.65
CA PRO A 9 0.21 -13.28 3.22
C PRO A 9 -1.11 -12.50 3.12
N LEU A 10 -1.24 -11.37 3.82
CA LEU A 10 -2.42 -10.52 3.74
C LEU A 10 -2.41 -9.55 2.56
N PHE A 11 -1.27 -9.35 1.90
CA PHE A 11 -1.10 -8.27 0.92
C PHE A 11 -2.19 -8.29 -0.14
N GLU A 12 -2.31 -9.40 -0.88
CA GLU A 12 -3.27 -9.51 -1.97
C GLU A 12 -4.72 -9.29 -1.50
N ARG A 13 -5.15 -10.05 -0.48
CA ARG A 13 -6.53 -9.99 0.02
C ARG A 13 -6.90 -8.59 0.53
N SER A 14 -6.01 -7.97 1.30
CA SER A 14 -6.25 -6.64 1.85
C SER A 14 -6.23 -5.55 0.78
N THR A 15 -5.38 -5.66 -0.25
CA THR A 15 -5.35 -4.70 -1.36
C THR A 15 -6.60 -4.78 -2.22
N ARG A 16 -7.16 -5.97 -2.47
CA ARG A 16 -8.44 -6.12 -3.18
C ARG A 16 -9.63 -5.51 -2.42
N VAL A 17 -9.67 -5.70 -1.09
CA VAL A 17 -10.70 -5.08 -0.23
C VAL A 17 -10.58 -3.56 -0.25
N LEU A 18 -9.35 -3.03 -0.13
CA LEU A 18 -9.07 -1.61 -0.25
C LEU A 18 -9.55 -1.05 -1.60
N ALA A 19 -9.21 -1.70 -2.72
CA ALA A 19 -9.61 -1.26 -4.05
C ALA A 19 -11.14 -1.22 -4.23
N ARG A 20 -11.84 -2.22 -3.69
CA ARG A 20 -13.30 -2.24 -3.72
C ARG A 20 -13.90 -1.10 -2.89
N LEU A 21 -13.38 -0.87 -1.69
CA LEU A 21 -13.86 0.23 -0.83
C LEU A 21 -13.58 1.61 -1.45
N ALA A 22 -12.41 1.79 -2.07
CA ALA A 22 -12.03 3.04 -2.73
C ALA A 22 -13.01 3.45 -3.86
N GLY A 23 -13.71 2.48 -4.47
CA GLY A 23 -14.75 2.76 -5.47
C GLY A 23 -16.15 3.01 -4.88
N LEU A 24 -16.31 2.90 -3.56
CA LEU A 24 -17.62 2.97 -2.87
C LEU A 24 -17.72 4.17 -1.92
N THR A 25 -16.66 4.95 -1.75
CA THR A 25 -16.62 6.09 -0.82
C THR A 25 -15.63 7.14 -1.28
N ASP A 26 -15.91 8.40 -0.94
CA ASP A 26 -15.00 9.54 -1.11
C ASP A 26 -14.12 9.79 0.14
N ILE A 27 -14.28 8.95 1.18
CA ILE A 27 -13.49 9.05 2.41
C ILE A 27 -12.05 8.55 2.15
N PRO A 28 -11.00 9.31 2.49
CA PRO A 28 -9.62 8.86 2.37
C PRO A 28 -9.36 7.55 3.12
N LEU A 29 -8.73 6.59 2.46
CA LEU A 29 -8.50 5.25 3.01
C LEU A 29 -7.04 5.07 3.44
N ILE A 30 -6.84 4.39 4.57
CA ILE A 30 -5.52 3.95 5.02
C ILE A 30 -5.32 2.49 4.61
N GLY A 31 -4.32 2.23 3.77
CA GLY A 31 -3.96 0.89 3.33
C GLY A 31 -3.15 0.14 4.39
N VAL A 32 -3.64 -1.05 4.77
CA VAL A 32 -2.99 -1.91 5.76
C VAL A 32 -2.89 -3.35 5.24
N GLY A 33 -2.06 -4.17 5.89
CA GLY A 33 -1.91 -5.60 5.59
C GLY A 33 -0.88 -5.88 4.50
N GLY A 34 0.25 -6.48 4.88
CA GLY A 34 1.27 -6.94 3.92
C GLY A 34 2.02 -5.85 3.16
N VAL A 35 2.15 -4.64 3.71
CA VAL A 35 3.08 -3.61 3.19
C VAL A 35 4.47 -3.91 3.73
N SER A 36 5.34 -4.44 2.88
CA SER A 36 6.68 -4.92 3.25
C SER A 36 7.84 -4.20 2.59
N ASP A 37 7.56 -3.44 1.53
CA ASP A 37 8.55 -2.81 0.66
C ASP A 37 7.87 -1.67 -0.14
N ALA A 38 8.64 -1.01 -1.01
CA ALA A 38 8.17 0.14 -1.77
C ALA A 38 7.14 -0.26 -2.84
N GLU A 39 7.30 -1.43 -3.44
CA GLU A 39 6.45 -1.96 -4.48
C GLU A 39 5.06 -2.30 -3.94
N THR A 40 4.99 -2.96 -2.77
CA THR A 40 3.73 -3.24 -2.07
C THR A 40 3.08 -1.98 -1.52
N ALA A 41 3.87 -1.01 -1.01
CA ALA A 41 3.38 0.31 -0.62
C ALA A 41 2.74 1.04 -1.80
N TYR A 42 3.46 1.12 -2.91
CA TYR A 42 3.01 1.78 -4.14
C TYR A 42 1.76 1.12 -4.71
N ALA A 43 1.72 -0.21 -4.74
CA ALA A 43 0.55 -0.96 -5.18
C ALA A 43 -0.70 -0.64 -4.36
N LYS A 44 -0.59 -0.49 -3.03
CA LYS A 44 -1.73 -0.07 -2.20
C LYS A 44 -2.16 1.36 -2.45
N ILE A 45 -1.21 2.27 -2.68
CA ILE A 45 -1.53 3.65 -3.07
C ILE A 45 -2.33 3.63 -4.39
N CYS A 46 -1.80 2.96 -5.41
CA CYS A 46 -2.47 2.80 -6.71
C CYS A 46 -3.81 2.07 -6.62
N ALA A 47 -4.00 1.19 -5.64
CA ALA A 47 -5.28 0.55 -5.38
C ALA A 47 -6.32 1.49 -4.73
N GLY A 48 -5.89 2.58 -4.09
CA GLY A 48 -6.79 3.58 -3.50
C GLY A 48 -6.42 4.06 -2.09
N ALA A 49 -5.27 3.66 -1.53
CA ALA A 49 -4.85 4.16 -0.22
C ALA A 49 -4.25 5.58 -0.31
N SER A 50 -4.72 6.47 0.54
CA SER A 50 -4.15 7.82 0.74
C SER A 50 -3.00 7.84 1.75
N ALA A 51 -2.92 6.83 2.62
CA ALA A 51 -1.84 6.62 3.57
C ALA A 51 -1.64 5.12 3.85
N LEU A 52 -0.53 4.74 4.46
CA LEU A 52 -0.20 3.33 4.74
C LEU A 52 0.12 3.12 6.23
N GLN A 53 -0.25 1.96 6.76
CA GLN A 53 0.16 1.50 8.10
C GLN A 53 1.06 0.27 8.01
N LEU A 54 2.17 0.32 8.73
CA LEU A 54 3.14 -0.77 8.79
C LEU A 54 3.18 -1.34 10.21
N TYR A 55 3.24 -2.66 10.31
CA TYR A 55 3.45 -3.36 11.59
C TYR A 55 4.38 -4.55 11.39
N THR A 56 3.89 -5.65 10.84
CA THR A 56 4.67 -6.90 10.69
C THR A 56 6.00 -6.67 9.98
N ALA A 57 6.02 -5.81 8.95
CA ALA A 57 7.24 -5.48 8.24
C ALA A 57 8.27 -4.73 9.09
N LEU A 58 7.85 -3.90 10.05
CA LEU A 58 8.77 -3.24 10.99
C LEU A 58 9.36 -4.22 11.99
N VAL A 59 8.63 -5.28 12.36
CA VAL A 59 9.14 -6.34 13.24
C VAL A 59 10.31 -7.08 12.58
N PHE A 60 10.24 -7.30 11.25
CA PHE A 60 11.27 -8.04 10.51
C PHE A 60 12.36 -7.16 9.89
N GLY A 61 12.00 -5.99 9.37
CA GLY A 61 12.90 -5.06 8.65
C GLY A 61 13.42 -3.90 9.49
N GLY A 62 12.96 -3.75 10.73
CA GLY A 62 13.32 -2.64 11.61
C GLY A 62 12.79 -1.28 11.11
N LEU A 63 13.18 -0.21 11.81
CA LEU A 63 12.72 1.16 11.49
C LEU A 63 13.33 1.71 10.19
N GLY A 64 14.48 1.18 9.75
CA GLY A 64 15.14 1.57 8.50
C GLY A 64 14.27 1.35 7.26
N LEU A 65 13.37 0.36 7.33
CA LEU A 65 12.42 0.05 6.27
C LEU A 65 11.60 1.28 5.82
N VAL A 66 11.22 2.16 6.74
CA VAL A 66 10.43 3.34 6.41
C VAL A 66 11.18 4.24 5.41
N ARG A 67 12.48 4.43 5.61
CA ARG A 67 13.34 5.23 4.73
C ARG A 67 13.54 4.56 3.37
N GLU A 68 13.69 3.25 3.36
CA GLU A 68 13.83 2.47 2.11
C GLU A 68 12.57 2.59 1.26
N ILE A 69 11.40 2.41 1.89
CA ILE A 69 10.10 2.55 1.23
C ILE A 69 9.94 3.94 0.63
N THR A 70 10.16 5.01 1.41
CA THR A 70 9.92 6.38 0.92
C THR A 70 10.87 6.77 -0.20
N SER A 71 12.15 6.41 -0.11
CA SER A 71 13.13 6.70 -1.17
C SER A 71 12.80 5.98 -2.48
N ARG A 72 12.38 4.72 -2.42
CA ARG A 72 12.03 3.93 -3.61
C ARG A 72 10.65 4.31 -4.15
N LEU A 73 9.72 4.73 -3.29
CA LEU A 73 8.40 5.22 -3.69
C LEU A 73 8.51 6.45 -4.60
N GLU A 74 9.43 7.37 -4.33
CA GLU A 74 9.72 8.52 -5.21
C GLU A 74 10.12 8.08 -6.63
N THR A 75 10.94 7.03 -6.73
CA THR A 75 11.34 6.45 -8.02
C THR A 75 10.14 5.84 -8.76
N LEU A 76 9.27 5.12 -8.05
CA LEU A 76 8.08 4.48 -8.62
C LEU A 76 7.04 5.51 -9.10
N LEU A 77 6.83 6.58 -8.33
CA LEU A 77 5.95 7.69 -8.72
C LEU A 77 6.47 8.37 -9.99
N THR A 78 7.76 8.71 -10.00
CA THR A 78 8.40 9.36 -11.16
C THR A 78 8.32 8.48 -12.40
N ARG A 79 8.57 7.17 -12.25
CA ARG A 79 8.49 6.18 -13.35
C ARG A 79 7.11 6.20 -14.02
N ASP A 80 6.05 6.31 -13.23
CA ASP A 80 4.67 6.29 -13.73
C ASP A 80 4.12 7.70 -14.02
N GLY A 81 4.95 8.75 -13.93
CA GLY A 81 4.59 10.11 -14.30
C GLY A 81 3.77 10.88 -13.25
N PHE A 82 3.77 10.42 -11.99
CA PHE A 82 3.07 11.08 -10.90
C PHE A 82 3.97 12.11 -10.20
N ALA A 83 3.47 13.33 -10.01
CA ALA A 83 4.21 14.39 -9.31
C ALA A 83 4.13 14.23 -7.79
N THR A 84 3.02 13.68 -7.29
CA THR A 84 2.76 13.48 -5.87
C THR A 84 2.15 12.11 -5.61
N VAL A 85 2.18 11.67 -4.35
CA VAL A 85 1.45 10.45 -3.91
C VAL A 85 -0.05 10.57 -4.22
N ALA A 86 -0.63 11.78 -4.07
CA ALA A 86 -2.05 12.00 -4.29
C ALA A 86 -2.47 11.70 -5.75
N ASP A 87 -1.60 12.00 -6.72
CA ASP A 87 -1.86 11.72 -8.14
C ASP A 87 -1.91 10.21 -8.44
N ALA A 88 -1.24 9.40 -7.61
CA ALA A 88 -1.21 7.96 -7.75
C ALA A 88 -2.37 7.25 -7.03
N VAL A 89 -3.13 7.93 -6.17
CA VAL A 89 -4.20 7.28 -5.38
C VAL A 89 -5.28 6.75 -6.31
N GLY A 90 -5.51 5.44 -6.28
CA GLY A 90 -6.54 4.78 -7.10
C GLY A 90 -6.24 4.69 -8.59
N SER A 91 -5.05 5.13 -9.03
CA SER A 91 -4.67 5.20 -10.46
C SER A 91 -4.63 3.84 -11.16
N LYS A 92 -4.50 2.73 -10.39
CA LYS A 92 -4.51 1.36 -10.90
C LYS A 92 -5.49 0.48 -10.12
N ARG A 93 -6.60 1.05 -9.66
CA ARG A 93 -7.62 0.34 -8.88
C ARG A 93 -8.17 -0.89 -9.61
N GLU A 94 -8.35 -0.80 -10.92
CA GLU A 94 -8.90 -1.89 -11.75
C GLU A 94 -8.00 -3.14 -11.77
N ASP A 95 -6.70 -3.01 -11.50
CA ASP A 95 -5.77 -4.16 -11.39
C ASP A 95 -6.08 -5.05 -10.16
N TRP A 96 -6.95 -4.57 -9.24
CA TRP A 96 -7.23 -5.19 -7.93
C TRP A 96 -8.70 -5.55 -7.69
N LEU A 97 -9.59 -5.39 -8.68
CA LEU A 97 -11.01 -5.77 -8.56
C LEU A 97 -11.23 -7.24 -8.97
#